data_AF-A0A4R4T091-F1
#
_entry.id   AF-A0A4R4T091-F1
#
_cell.length_a   1.000
_cell.length_b   1.000
_cell.length_c   1.000
_cell.angle_alpha   90.00
_cell.angle_beta   90.00
_cell.angle_gamma   90.00
#
_symmetry.space_group_name_H-M   'P 1'
#
loop_
_entity.id
_entity.type
_entity.pdbx_description
1 polymer ?
#
loop_
_entity_poly.entity_id
_entity_poly.type
_entity_poly.pdbx_seq_one_letter_code
_entity_poly.pdbx_strand_id
1 'polypeptide(L)'
;MADLRGHLVSRVRGLLSEALGATRTRLATAETELAAARERLARTRRAAAAVPQRVAAERDRRLTEIDDRHATRITELARRATAAVVREAPGAASAPWAEWRPTPAGRGEPVGPVRVGTLRIPGAEPVPALVPLLDAGHVHLSGTDRHGGDAVVSALLLRAAGRADPGAVRLHGYDPEHLGGGLAGFAPLGTAGLLTFVGPGGLGRLLDDLVEQIRRINETVLAGEYASLRELAAATGRRPEPWRVAVLLGGDEPSRHERGQLDRVVRTGAACGVHLVVRGIDLPDDPTLTRILADPGAAHVGGPTGLPVRLDPPPSAALVTETCREIASRVNAGPPPTPFTD
;
A
#
# COMPACT_ATOMS: atom_id res chain seq x y z
N MET A 1 -108.64 -18.83 46.75
CA MET A 1 -108.12 -18.37 45.44
C MET A 1 -107.17 -17.18 45.52
N ALA A 2 -107.27 -16.27 46.51
CA ALA A 2 -106.35 -15.11 46.64
C ALA A 2 -104.89 -15.48 46.99
N ASP A 3 -104.68 -16.59 47.69
CA ASP A 3 -103.38 -17.02 48.24
C ASP A 3 -102.40 -17.58 47.19
N LEU A 4 -102.91 -18.35 46.22
CA LEU A 4 -102.12 -18.92 45.11
C LEU A 4 -101.57 -17.85 44.16
N ARG A 5 -102.32 -16.76 43.98
CA ARG A 5 -101.95 -15.64 43.11
C ARG A 5 -100.83 -14.81 43.72
N GLY A 6 -100.86 -14.58 45.04
CA GLY A 6 -99.79 -13.92 45.78
C GLY A 6 -98.47 -14.69 45.74
N HIS A 7 -98.53 -16.02 45.91
CA HIS A 7 -97.36 -16.90 45.80
C HIS A 7 -96.74 -16.91 44.40
N LEU A 8 -97.56 -16.97 43.33
CA LEU A 8 -97.10 -16.91 41.93
C LEU A 8 -96.42 -15.58 41.62
N VAL A 9 -97.02 -14.45 42.04
CA VAL A 9 -96.44 -13.11 41.84
C VAL A 9 -95.11 -12.97 42.58
N SER A 10 -95.02 -13.46 43.82
CA SER A 10 -93.77 -13.45 44.60
C SER A 10 -92.66 -14.28 43.93
N ARG A 11 -93.00 -15.48 43.44
CA ARG A 11 -92.05 -16.36 42.73
C ARG A 11 -91.55 -15.75 41.43
N VAL A 12 -92.44 -15.14 40.63
CA VAL A 12 -92.06 -14.45 39.39
C VAL A 12 -91.18 -13.23 39.70
N ARG A 13 -91.49 -12.46 40.75
CA ARG A 13 -90.61 -11.37 41.22
C ARG A 13 -89.23 -11.87 41.64
N GLY A 14 -89.17 -12.97 42.39
CA GLY A 14 -87.90 -13.60 42.80
C GLY A 14 -87.04 -14.02 41.61
N LEU A 15 -87.63 -14.74 40.64
CA LEU A 15 -86.95 -15.18 39.42
C LEU A 15 -86.49 -13.99 38.55
N LEU A 16 -87.31 -12.94 38.43
CA LEU A 16 -86.93 -11.73 37.70
C LEU A 16 -85.80 -10.98 38.42
N SER A 17 -85.85 -10.86 39.75
CA SER A 17 -84.77 -10.26 40.53
C SER A 17 -83.46 -11.03 40.43
N GLU A 18 -83.48 -12.37 40.46
CA GLU A 18 -82.31 -13.21 40.22
C GLU A 18 -81.77 -13.05 38.80
N ALA A 19 -82.62 -13.13 37.78
CA ALA A 19 -82.20 -12.99 36.38
C ALA A 19 -81.60 -11.60 36.11
N LEU A 20 -82.19 -10.56 36.68
CA LEU A 20 -81.73 -9.18 36.54
C LEU A 20 -80.44 -8.94 37.33
N GLY A 21 -80.29 -9.55 38.51
CA GLY A 21 -79.03 -9.59 39.26
C GLY A 21 -77.91 -10.28 38.47
N ALA A 22 -78.16 -11.48 37.95
CA ALA A 22 -77.20 -12.25 37.15
C ALA A 22 -76.79 -11.51 35.88
N THR A 23 -77.73 -10.84 35.20
CA THR A 23 -77.45 -10.04 34.00
C THR A 23 -76.61 -8.81 34.34
N ARG A 24 -76.89 -8.12 35.45
CA ARG A 24 -76.07 -7.00 35.94
C ARG A 24 -74.65 -7.44 36.29
N THR A 25 -74.49 -8.58 36.96
CA THR A 25 -73.16 -9.14 37.25
C THR A 25 -72.40 -9.45 35.96
N ARG A 26 -73.03 -10.11 34.99
CA ARG A 26 -72.40 -10.40 33.68
C ARG A 26 -71.99 -9.13 32.93
N LEU A 27 -72.84 -8.09 32.94
CA LEU A 27 -72.52 -6.81 32.33
C LEU A 27 -71.31 -6.16 33.02
N ALA A 28 -71.31 -6.09 34.35
CA ALA A 28 -70.20 -5.53 35.12
C ALA A 28 -68.88 -6.28 34.88
N THR A 29 -68.93 -7.62 34.79
CA THR A 29 -67.77 -8.44 34.42
C THR A 29 -67.28 -8.11 33.01
N ALA A 30 -68.18 -8.07 32.02
CA ALA A 30 -67.82 -7.77 30.63
C ALA A 30 -67.25 -6.35 30.46
N GLU A 31 -67.79 -5.35 31.18
CA GLU A 31 -67.27 -3.99 31.21
C GLU A 31 -65.85 -3.93 31.80
N THR A 32 -65.61 -4.68 32.87
CA THR A 32 -64.29 -4.79 33.51
C THR A 32 -63.28 -5.46 32.57
N GLU A 33 -63.67 -6.55 31.89
CA GLU A 33 -62.84 -7.24 30.89
C GLU A 33 -62.51 -6.34 29.69
N LEU A 34 -63.50 -5.58 29.18
CA LEU A 34 -63.31 -4.65 28.09
C LEU A 34 -62.36 -3.52 28.46
N ALA A 35 -62.50 -2.95 29.66
CA ALA A 35 -61.59 -1.93 30.18
C ALA A 35 -60.16 -2.46 30.26
N ALA A 36 -59.96 -3.67 30.81
CA ALA A 36 -58.66 -4.32 30.89
C ALA A 36 -58.06 -4.63 29.51
N ALA A 37 -58.88 -5.07 28.54
CA ALA A 37 -58.43 -5.33 27.17
C ALA A 37 -58.00 -4.04 26.44
N ARG A 38 -58.74 -2.94 26.63
CA ARG A 38 -58.39 -1.62 26.08
C ARG A 38 -57.09 -1.09 26.67
N GLU A 39 -56.87 -1.26 27.97
CA GLU A 39 -55.63 -0.86 28.61
C GLU A 39 -54.43 -1.68 28.08
N ARG A 40 -54.58 -3.01 27.96
CA ARG A 40 -53.57 -3.88 27.36
C ARG A 40 -53.23 -3.44 25.93
N LEU A 41 -54.22 -3.20 25.08
CA LEU A 41 -54.01 -2.73 23.71
C LEU A 41 -53.28 -1.39 23.66
N ALA A 42 -53.65 -0.43 24.53
CA ALA A 42 -52.99 0.86 24.61
C ALA A 42 -51.51 0.71 25.02
N ARG A 43 -51.20 -0.17 25.98
CA ARG A 43 -49.81 -0.48 26.36
C ARG A 43 -49.03 -1.12 25.22
N THR A 44 -49.62 -2.10 24.53
CA THR A 44 -48.99 -2.75 23.38
C THR A 44 -48.72 -1.77 22.24
N ARG A 45 -49.67 -0.88 21.92
CA ARG A 45 -49.49 0.16 20.88
C ARG A 45 -48.37 1.14 21.24
N ARG A 46 -48.31 1.60 22.50
CA ARG A 46 -47.21 2.46 22.98
C ARG A 46 -45.85 1.75 22.89
N ALA A 47 -45.78 0.50 23.32
CA ALA A 47 -44.56 -0.29 23.23
C ALA A 47 -44.14 -0.54 21.76
N ALA A 48 -45.09 -0.89 20.89
CA ALA A 48 -44.83 -1.11 19.46
C ALA A 48 -44.31 0.14 18.75
N ALA A 49 -44.70 1.34 19.19
CA ALA A 49 -44.16 2.60 18.67
C ALA A 49 -42.79 2.95 19.26
N ALA A 50 -42.59 2.77 20.57
CA ALA A 50 -41.38 3.22 21.27
C ALA A 50 -40.18 2.26 21.12
N VAL A 51 -40.42 0.95 21.04
CA VAL A 51 -39.35 -0.06 20.99
C VAL A 51 -38.48 0.11 19.73
N PRO A 52 -39.03 0.23 18.50
CA PRO A 52 -38.21 0.41 17.30
C PRO A 52 -37.37 1.69 17.36
N GLN A 53 -37.92 2.80 17.88
CA GLN A 53 -37.19 4.06 18.03
C GLN A 53 -35.99 3.92 18.97
N ARG A 54 -36.19 3.25 20.12
CA ARG A 54 -35.11 3.00 21.08
C ARG A 54 -34.04 2.08 20.53
N VAL A 55 -34.44 1.02 19.80
CA VAL A 55 -33.49 0.10 19.16
C VAL A 55 -32.70 0.79 18.05
N ALA A 56 -33.34 1.63 17.23
CA ALA A 56 -32.67 2.44 16.21
C ALA A 56 -31.66 3.41 16.83
N ALA A 57 -32.04 4.15 17.88
CA ALA A 57 -31.14 5.06 18.58
C ALA A 57 -29.94 4.33 19.20
N GLU A 58 -30.15 3.15 19.80
CA GLU A 58 -29.05 2.34 20.33
C GLU A 58 -28.14 1.83 19.21
N ARG A 59 -28.70 1.36 18.09
CA ARG A 59 -27.92 0.92 16.92
C ARG A 59 -27.05 2.08 16.40
N ASP A 60 -27.65 3.25 16.19
CA ASP A 60 -26.94 4.40 15.62
C ASP A 60 -25.83 4.87 16.57
N ARG A 61 -26.10 4.89 17.90
CA ARG A 61 -25.06 5.13 18.91
C ARG A 61 -23.90 4.13 18.81
N ARG A 62 -24.20 2.84 18.66
CA ARG A 62 -23.18 1.80 18.53
C ARG A 62 -22.37 1.93 17.24
N LEU A 63 -23.00 2.31 16.13
CA LEU A 63 -22.29 2.56 14.88
C LEU A 63 -21.33 3.74 15.05
N THR A 64 -21.78 4.85 15.65
CA THR A 64 -20.89 5.99 15.96
C THR A 64 -19.73 5.59 16.88
N GLU A 65 -19.98 4.84 17.95
CA GLU A 65 -18.93 4.34 18.85
C GLU A 65 -17.89 3.46 18.12
N ILE A 66 -18.33 2.66 17.14
CA ILE A 66 -17.47 1.82 16.32
C ILE A 66 -16.65 2.69 15.36
N ASP A 67 -17.29 3.63 14.67
CA ASP A 67 -16.65 4.55 13.73
C ASP A 67 -15.58 5.41 14.43
N ASP A 68 -15.89 5.97 15.60
CA ASP A 68 -14.94 6.77 16.40
C ASP A 68 -13.71 5.95 16.82
N ARG A 69 -13.93 4.68 17.22
CA ARG A 69 -12.86 3.76 17.57
C ARG A 69 -11.99 3.43 16.37
N HIS A 70 -12.59 3.18 15.21
CA HIS A 70 -11.86 2.92 13.97
C HIS A 70 -11.07 4.15 13.51
N ALA A 71 -11.66 5.34 13.54
CA ALA A 71 -11.00 6.59 13.22
C ALA A 71 -9.77 6.81 14.11
N THR A 72 -9.93 6.67 15.43
CA THR A 72 -8.82 6.77 16.39
C THR A 72 -7.71 5.77 16.08
N ARG A 73 -8.07 4.52 15.77
CA ARG A 73 -7.11 3.47 15.44
C ARG A 73 -6.37 3.74 14.14
N ILE A 74 -7.06 4.25 13.12
CA ILE A 74 -6.49 4.63 11.83
C ILE A 74 -5.47 5.75 12.01
N THR A 75 -5.81 6.81 12.75
CA THR A 75 -4.89 7.93 13.02
C THR A 75 -3.63 7.46 13.74
N GLU A 76 -3.78 6.59 14.75
CA GLU A 76 -2.64 6.03 15.47
C GLU A 76 -1.75 5.14 14.57
N LEU A 77 -2.35 4.32 13.71
CA LEU A 77 -1.60 3.49 12.76
C LEU A 77 -0.87 4.34 11.72
N ALA A 78 -1.51 5.38 11.18
CA ALA A 78 -0.89 6.32 10.25
C ALA A 78 0.31 7.02 10.88
N ARG A 79 0.17 7.51 12.12
CA ARG A 79 1.27 8.12 12.88
C ARG A 79 2.45 7.16 13.08
N ARG A 80 2.18 5.90 13.44
CA ARG A 80 3.22 4.86 13.58
C ARG A 80 3.89 4.55 12.25
N ALA A 81 3.11 4.48 11.17
CA ALA A 81 3.63 4.24 9.83
C ALA A 81 4.57 5.39 9.40
N THR A 82 4.17 6.64 9.59
CA THR A 82 5.03 7.81 9.31
C THR A 82 6.31 7.79 10.14
N ALA A 83 6.24 7.44 11.44
CA ALA A 83 7.43 7.27 12.26
C ALA A 83 8.35 6.14 11.79
N ALA A 84 7.78 5.04 11.25
CA ALA A 84 8.54 3.98 10.63
C ALA A 84 9.23 4.44 9.34
N VAL A 85 8.57 5.23 8.49
CA VAL A 85 9.17 5.81 7.27
C VAL A 85 10.44 6.59 7.59
N VAL A 86 10.43 7.41 8.66
CA VAL A 86 11.60 8.21 9.05
C VAL A 86 12.81 7.33 9.39
N ARG A 87 12.58 6.16 9.98
CA ARG A 87 13.63 5.20 10.32
C ARG A 87 14.10 4.36 9.13
N GLU A 88 13.16 3.85 8.34
CA GLU A 88 13.45 2.87 7.29
C GLU A 88 13.89 3.52 5.96
N ALA A 89 13.42 4.74 5.69
CA ALA A 89 13.72 5.48 4.47
C ALA A 89 14.23 6.90 4.79
N PRO A 90 15.40 7.03 5.42
CA PRO A 90 15.94 8.34 5.79
C PRO A 90 16.40 9.16 4.57
N GLY A 91 16.41 10.48 4.74
CA GLY A 91 16.98 11.42 3.78
C GLY A 91 16.40 11.29 2.37
N ALA A 92 17.28 11.11 1.39
CA ALA A 92 16.97 11.05 -0.04
C ALA A 92 15.97 9.95 -0.39
N ALA A 93 15.86 8.90 0.44
CA ALA A 93 14.91 7.81 0.24
C ALA A 93 13.45 8.28 0.35
N SER A 94 13.13 9.25 1.22
CA SER A 94 11.74 9.70 1.45
C SER A 94 11.50 11.21 1.41
N ALA A 95 12.56 12.02 1.34
CA ALA A 95 12.48 13.48 1.33
C ALA A 95 11.61 14.02 0.16
N PRO A 96 10.77 15.04 0.38
CA PRO A 96 10.04 15.71 -0.69
C PRO A 96 11.02 16.44 -1.62
N TRP A 97 10.70 16.57 -2.92
CA TRP A 97 11.62 17.14 -3.91
C TRP A 97 12.13 18.54 -3.60
N ALA A 98 11.32 19.37 -2.95
CA ALA A 98 11.71 20.73 -2.55
C ALA A 98 12.90 20.76 -1.57
N GLU A 99 13.04 19.72 -0.75
CA GLU A 99 14.09 19.58 0.26
C GLU A 99 15.08 18.45 -0.10
N TRP A 100 14.83 17.77 -1.21
CA TRP A 100 15.57 16.58 -1.59
C TRP A 100 17.01 16.93 -1.93
N ARG A 101 17.94 16.19 -1.33
CA ARG A 101 19.37 16.25 -1.59
C ARG A 101 19.95 14.84 -1.44
N PRO A 102 21.04 14.49 -2.14
CA PRO A 102 21.74 13.24 -1.90
C PRO A 102 22.16 13.10 -0.43
N THR A 103 21.90 11.94 0.16
CA THR A 103 22.29 11.56 1.52
C THR A 103 22.75 10.09 1.49
N PRO A 104 23.98 9.84 1.03
CA PRO A 104 24.55 8.51 0.97
C PRO A 104 24.46 7.79 2.31
N ALA A 105 24.12 6.51 2.29
CA ALA A 105 24.05 5.66 3.47
C ALA A 105 25.43 5.54 4.11
N GLY A 106 25.47 5.60 5.44
CA GLY A 106 26.70 5.36 6.20
C GLY A 106 27.22 3.93 6.03
N ARG A 107 28.43 3.69 6.54
CA ARG A 107 29.06 2.37 6.52
C ARG A 107 28.18 1.33 7.21
N GLY A 108 27.77 0.29 6.48
CA GLY A 108 26.88 -0.78 6.99
C GLY A 108 25.42 -0.37 7.17
N GLU A 109 25.06 0.88 6.87
CA GLU A 109 23.67 1.34 6.91
C GLU A 109 22.92 0.84 5.66
N PRO A 110 21.71 0.27 5.80
CA PRO A 110 20.91 -0.12 4.65
C PRO A 110 20.42 1.11 3.88
N VAL A 111 20.42 1.03 2.55
CA VAL A 111 19.87 2.09 1.68
C VAL A 111 18.38 2.32 1.95
N GLY A 112 17.66 1.23 2.26
CA GLY A 112 16.23 1.25 2.61
C GLY A 112 15.30 1.33 1.39
N PRO A 113 13.99 1.16 1.58
CA PRO A 113 12.99 1.37 0.53
C PRO A 113 12.88 2.86 0.16
N VAL A 114 12.40 3.13 -1.05
CA VAL A 114 12.31 4.49 -1.61
C VAL A 114 10.87 4.93 -1.79
N ARG A 115 10.60 6.22 -1.59
CA ARG A 115 9.27 6.82 -1.71
C ARG A 115 8.86 6.99 -3.18
N VAL A 116 7.63 6.57 -3.49
CA VAL A 116 6.98 6.76 -4.80
C VAL A 116 5.74 7.65 -4.73
N GLY A 117 5.25 7.95 -3.53
CA GLY A 117 4.02 8.71 -3.37
C GLY A 117 3.57 8.84 -1.93
N THR A 118 2.28 9.03 -1.75
CA THR A 118 1.62 9.17 -0.45
C THR A 118 0.32 8.38 -0.40
N LEU A 119 0.14 7.60 0.65
CA LEU A 119 -1.13 7.03 1.05
C LEU A 119 -1.95 8.09 1.78
N ARG A 120 -3.17 8.33 1.31
CA ARG A 120 -4.11 9.27 1.94
C ARG A 120 -5.24 8.48 2.56
N ILE A 121 -5.25 8.43 3.88
CA ILE A 121 -6.32 7.80 4.65
C ILE A 121 -7.23 8.92 5.19
N PRO A 122 -8.55 8.87 4.95
CA PRO A 122 -9.47 9.87 5.49
C PRO A 122 -9.33 10.02 7.00
N GLY A 123 -9.20 11.27 7.47
CA GLY A 123 -9.07 11.58 8.90
C GLY A 123 -7.68 11.37 9.50
N ALA A 124 -6.69 10.93 8.72
CA ALA A 124 -5.31 10.76 9.18
C ALA A 124 -4.30 11.57 8.36
N GLU A 125 -3.12 11.78 8.93
CA GLU A 125 -2.01 12.41 8.21
C GLU A 125 -1.55 11.55 7.02
N PRO A 126 -1.12 12.18 5.91
CA PRO A 126 -0.58 11.44 4.77
C PRO A 126 0.64 10.61 5.16
N VAL A 127 0.64 9.33 4.78
CA VAL A 127 1.76 8.41 5.02
C VAL A 127 2.55 8.23 3.73
N PRO A 128 3.87 8.43 3.71
CA PRO A 128 4.66 8.17 2.50
C PRO A 128 4.55 6.72 2.05
N ALA A 129 4.29 6.51 0.76
CA ALA A 129 4.25 5.20 0.14
C ALA A 129 5.67 4.83 -0.31
N LEU A 130 6.20 3.75 0.26
CA LEU A 130 7.55 3.27 0.01
C LEU A 130 7.52 1.97 -0.80
N VAL A 131 8.53 1.77 -1.64
CA VAL A 131 8.75 0.51 -2.35
C VAL A 131 10.17 0.00 -2.13
N PRO A 132 10.34 -1.31 -1.90
CA PRO A 132 11.66 -1.93 -1.88
C PRO A 132 12.29 -1.87 -3.28
N LEU A 133 13.59 -1.56 -3.34
CA LEU A 133 14.37 -1.61 -4.58
C LEU A 133 15.76 -2.17 -4.28
N LEU A 134 16.73 -1.32 -3.94
CA LEU A 134 18.10 -1.75 -3.68
C LEU A 134 18.16 -2.74 -2.51
N ASP A 135 18.81 -3.88 -2.73
CA ASP A 135 18.92 -5.03 -1.81
C ASP A 135 17.62 -5.69 -1.35
N ALA A 136 16.47 -5.28 -1.88
CA ALA A 136 15.18 -5.70 -1.35
C ALA A 136 14.26 -6.30 -2.41
N GLY A 137 14.31 -5.83 -3.66
CA GLY A 137 13.42 -6.38 -4.68
C GLY A 137 13.49 -5.73 -6.05
N HIS A 138 12.39 -5.92 -6.78
CA HIS A 138 12.17 -5.44 -8.14
C HIS A 138 10.88 -4.62 -8.20
N VAL A 139 10.75 -3.75 -9.20
CA VAL A 139 9.55 -2.95 -9.43
C VAL A 139 9.00 -3.22 -10.82
N HIS A 140 7.70 -3.53 -10.89
CA HIS A 140 6.96 -3.65 -12.14
C HIS A 140 5.87 -2.58 -12.21
N LEU A 141 5.90 -1.79 -13.27
CA LEU A 141 4.98 -0.70 -13.55
C LEU A 141 3.99 -1.15 -14.63
N SER A 142 2.72 -0.97 -14.34
CA SER A 142 1.59 -1.26 -15.21
C SER A 142 0.61 -0.10 -15.20
N GLY A 143 -0.36 -0.11 -16.11
CA GLY A 143 -1.39 0.92 -16.23
C GLY A 143 -1.21 1.81 -17.46
N THR A 144 -2.18 2.70 -17.64
CA THR A 144 -2.33 3.51 -18.86
C THR A 144 -1.70 4.90 -18.76
N ASP A 145 -1.37 5.38 -17.56
CA ASP A 145 -0.70 6.67 -17.36
C ASP A 145 0.81 6.55 -17.55
N ARG A 146 1.23 6.70 -18.81
CA ARG A 146 2.66 6.68 -19.20
C ARG A 146 3.48 7.76 -18.49
N HIS A 147 2.93 8.97 -18.30
CA HIS A 147 3.66 10.07 -17.64
C HIS A 147 3.84 9.79 -16.15
N GLY A 148 2.81 9.27 -15.49
CA GLY A 148 2.90 8.78 -14.11
C GLY A 148 3.93 7.65 -13.96
N GLY A 149 3.96 6.70 -14.90
CA GLY A 149 4.97 5.64 -14.95
C GLY A 149 6.40 6.18 -15.05
N ASP A 150 6.66 7.08 -16.00
CA ASP A 150 7.99 7.68 -16.19
C ASP A 150 8.42 8.55 -15.00
N ALA A 151 7.46 9.22 -14.33
CA ALA A 151 7.69 9.95 -13.09
C ALA A 151 8.14 9.00 -11.96
N VAL A 152 7.50 7.84 -11.83
CA VAL A 152 7.90 6.82 -10.84
C VAL A 152 9.29 6.28 -11.16
N VAL A 153 9.60 5.94 -12.40
CA VAL A 153 10.95 5.49 -12.80
C VAL A 153 12.00 6.54 -12.40
N SER A 154 11.78 7.80 -12.77
CA SER A 154 12.70 8.90 -12.46
C SER A 154 12.88 9.07 -10.93
N ALA A 155 11.79 8.99 -10.18
CA ALA A 155 11.80 9.08 -8.73
C ALA A 155 12.61 7.94 -8.09
N LEU A 156 12.36 6.69 -8.49
CA LEU A 156 13.04 5.51 -7.99
C LEU A 156 14.55 5.61 -8.21
N LEU A 157 14.96 5.92 -9.44
CA LEU A 157 16.36 5.97 -9.82
C LEU A 157 17.10 7.12 -9.13
N LEU A 158 16.50 8.32 -9.07
CA LEU A 158 17.14 9.46 -8.42
C LEU A 158 17.29 9.23 -6.91
N ARG A 159 16.26 8.67 -6.24
CA ARG A 159 16.33 8.35 -4.80
C ARG A 159 17.34 7.25 -4.51
N ALA A 160 17.38 6.20 -5.33
CA ALA A 160 18.35 5.13 -5.23
C ALA A 160 19.79 5.65 -5.38
N ALA A 161 20.05 6.46 -6.41
CA ALA A 161 21.35 7.08 -6.63
C ALA A 161 21.72 8.06 -5.50
N GLY A 162 20.76 8.82 -4.98
CA GLY A 162 20.98 9.78 -3.89
C GLY A 162 21.23 9.14 -2.52
N ARG A 163 20.83 7.88 -2.31
CA ARG A 163 21.12 7.11 -1.10
C ARG A 163 22.37 6.25 -1.18
N ALA A 164 22.87 5.99 -2.38
CA ALA A 164 24.09 5.23 -2.58
C ALA A 164 25.31 6.15 -2.59
N ASP A 165 26.48 5.59 -2.26
CA ASP A 165 27.74 6.27 -2.54
C ASP A 165 27.90 6.51 -4.05
N PRO A 166 28.54 7.62 -4.49
CA PRO A 166 28.83 7.86 -5.89
C PRO A 166 29.55 6.66 -6.53
N GLY A 167 28.97 6.12 -7.61
CA GLY A 167 29.51 4.96 -8.33
C GLY A 167 29.06 3.59 -7.82
N ALA A 168 28.33 3.53 -6.70
CA ALA A 168 27.81 2.27 -6.16
C ALA A 168 26.55 1.76 -6.89
N VAL A 169 25.90 2.60 -7.72
CA VAL A 169 24.75 2.22 -8.55
C VAL A 169 25.13 2.29 -10.02
N ARG A 170 24.88 1.19 -10.75
CA ARG A 170 25.03 1.08 -12.20
C ARG A 170 23.67 0.85 -12.84
N LEU A 171 23.38 1.59 -13.90
CA LEU A 171 22.12 1.59 -14.60
C LEU A 171 22.29 0.99 -16.00
N HIS A 172 21.37 0.12 -16.40
CA HIS A 172 21.25 -0.39 -17.76
C HIS A 172 19.87 -0.04 -18.29
N GLY A 173 19.78 0.89 -19.25
CA GLY A 173 18.52 1.33 -19.82
C GLY A 173 18.20 0.61 -21.12
N TYR A 174 17.14 -0.17 -21.16
CA TYR A 174 16.58 -0.75 -22.37
C TYR A 174 15.28 -0.02 -22.72
N ASP A 175 15.32 0.79 -23.79
CA ASP A 175 14.20 1.61 -24.28
C ASP A 175 14.19 1.52 -25.82
N PRO A 176 13.76 0.39 -26.41
CA PRO A 176 13.83 0.16 -27.85
C PRO A 176 12.92 1.10 -28.64
N GLU A 177 11.83 1.56 -28.03
CA GLU A 177 10.90 2.53 -28.60
C GLU A 177 11.45 3.97 -28.56
N HIS A 178 12.67 4.19 -28.01
CA HIS A 178 13.33 5.49 -27.87
C HIS A 178 12.41 6.55 -27.28
N LEU A 179 11.62 6.13 -26.30
CA LEU A 179 10.64 7.01 -25.66
C LEU A 179 11.34 8.12 -24.90
N GLY A 180 12.64 7.97 -24.62
CA GLY A 180 13.46 8.99 -24.00
C GLY A 180 12.87 9.45 -22.67
N GLY A 181 12.09 8.57 -22.03
CA GLY A 181 11.22 8.89 -20.90
C GLY A 181 12.02 9.12 -19.62
N GLY A 182 11.65 8.42 -18.54
CA GLY A 182 12.26 8.61 -17.21
C GLY A 182 13.79 8.41 -17.10
N LEU A 183 14.50 8.09 -18.20
CA LEU A 183 15.95 7.93 -18.26
C LEU A 183 16.73 9.11 -18.86
N ALA A 184 16.09 10.01 -19.62
CA ALA A 184 16.83 11.05 -20.36
C ALA A 184 17.65 11.97 -19.44
N GLY A 185 17.10 12.35 -18.28
CA GLY A 185 17.80 13.17 -17.30
C GLY A 185 19.06 12.51 -16.70
N PHE A 186 19.19 11.19 -16.82
CA PHE A 186 20.32 10.42 -16.28
C PHE A 186 21.50 10.29 -17.24
N ALA A 187 21.40 10.82 -18.47
CA ALA A 187 22.46 10.77 -19.47
C ALA A 187 23.88 11.17 -18.97
N PRO A 188 24.07 12.16 -18.07
CA PRO A 188 25.39 12.49 -17.55
C PRO A 188 26.13 11.34 -16.87
N LEU A 189 25.40 10.35 -16.30
CA LEU A 189 25.99 9.15 -15.69
C LEU A 189 26.76 8.29 -16.68
N GLY A 190 26.42 8.36 -17.98
CA GLY A 190 27.14 7.65 -19.03
C GLY A 190 28.60 8.09 -19.15
N THR A 191 28.91 9.36 -18.85
CA THR A 191 30.29 9.89 -18.91
C THR A 191 31.23 9.28 -17.87
N ALA A 192 30.68 8.70 -16.80
CA ALA A 192 31.42 7.98 -15.77
C ALA A 192 31.22 6.45 -15.86
N GLY A 193 30.63 5.95 -16.95
CA GLY A 193 30.35 4.52 -17.14
C GLY A 193 29.30 3.94 -16.19
N LEU A 194 28.47 4.78 -15.56
CA LEU A 194 27.43 4.37 -14.62
C LEU A 194 26.07 4.13 -15.26
N LEU A 195 25.86 4.60 -16.50
CA LEU A 195 24.67 4.33 -17.29
C LEU A 195 25.07 3.76 -18.66
N THR A 196 24.49 2.62 -19.03
CA THR A 196 24.63 2.03 -20.36
C THR A 196 23.26 1.92 -21.01
N PHE A 197 23.11 2.47 -22.21
CA PHE A 197 21.90 2.28 -23.01
C PHE A 197 22.03 1.02 -23.87
N VAL A 198 20.98 0.21 -23.86
CA VAL A 198 20.85 -1.04 -24.59
C VAL A 198 19.86 -0.81 -25.72
N GLY A 199 20.34 -0.93 -26.96
CA GLY A 199 19.52 -0.74 -28.16
C GLY A 199 18.55 -1.90 -28.43
N PRO A 200 17.68 -1.76 -29.44
CA PRO A 200 16.78 -2.82 -29.88
C PRO A 200 17.53 -4.13 -30.16
N GLY A 201 16.97 -5.26 -29.71
CA GLY A 201 17.60 -6.59 -29.84
C GLY A 201 18.73 -6.87 -28.84
N GLY A 202 19.11 -5.91 -28.00
CA GLY A 202 20.14 -6.10 -26.96
C GLY A 202 19.63 -6.74 -25.66
N LEU A 203 18.31 -6.96 -25.52
CA LEU A 203 17.70 -7.45 -24.28
C LEU A 203 18.25 -8.82 -23.85
N GLY A 204 18.25 -9.80 -24.75
CA GLY A 204 18.80 -11.14 -24.46
C GLY A 204 20.23 -11.11 -23.90
N ARG A 205 21.12 -10.33 -24.54
CA ARG A 205 22.50 -10.17 -24.06
C ARG A 205 22.56 -9.52 -22.68
N LEU A 206 21.81 -8.45 -22.45
CA LEU A 206 21.73 -7.81 -21.15
C LEU A 206 21.30 -8.81 -20.07
N LEU A 207 20.26 -9.61 -20.34
CA LEU A 207 19.76 -10.58 -19.38
C LEU A 207 20.75 -11.73 -19.12
N ASP A 208 21.45 -12.20 -20.15
CA ASP A 208 22.52 -13.19 -20.00
C ASP A 208 23.68 -12.64 -19.14
N ASP A 209 24.10 -11.40 -19.39
CA ASP A 209 25.14 -10.72 -18.60
C ASP A 209 24.72 -10.55 -17.13
N LEU A 210 23.45 -10.20 -16.86
CA LEU A 210 22.91 -10.10 -15.50
C LEU A 210 22.87 -11.46 -14.79
N VAL A 211 22.46 -12.52 -15.49
CA VAL A 211 22.40 -13.86 -14.93
C VAL A 211 23.79 -14.42 -14.63
N GLU A 212 24.76 -14.20 -15.50
CA GLU A 212 26.15 -14.60 -15.24
C GLU A 212 26.74 -13.82 -14.06
N GLN A 213 26.42 -12.52 -13.95
CA GLN A 213 26.80 -11.69 -12.82
C GLN A 213 26.21 -12.20 -11.49
N ILE A 214 24.94 -12.60 -11.47
CA ILE A 214 24.29 -13.22 -10.31
C ILE A 214 25.00 -14.51 -9.93
N ARG A 215 25.27 -15.38 -10.93
CA ARG A 215 25.97 -16.65 -10.70
C ARG A 215 27.35 -16.42 -10.09
N ARG A 216 28.15 -15.50 -10.66
CA ARG A 216 29.47 -15.16 -10.14
C ARG A 216 29.41 -14.66 -8.70
N ILE A 217 28.51 -13.73 -8.39
CA ILE A 217 28.37 -13.20 -7.03
C ILE A 217 28.03 -14.32 -6.05
N ASN A 218 27.08 -15.17 -6.41
CA ASN A 218 26.66 -16.27 -5.55
C ASN A 218 27.81 -17.25 -5.28
N GLU A 219 28.59 -17.59 -6.31
CA GLU A 219 29.69 -18.55 -6.21
C GLU A 219 30.94 -17.98 -5.54
N THR A 220 31.30 -16.72 -5.81
CA THR A 220 32.62 -16.17 -5.41
C THR A 220 32.56 -15.13 -4.29
N VAL A 221 31.45 -14.40 -4.14
CA VAL A 221 31.34 -13.31 -3.16
C VAL A 221 30.52 -13.74 -1.95
N LEU A 222 29.37 -14.37 -2.18
CA LEU A 222 28.55 -14.91 -1.11
C LEU A 222 29.07 -16.26 -0.64
N ALA A 223 29.53 -17.11 -1.57
CA ALA A 223 30.21 -18.38 -1.33
C ALA A 223 29.50 -19.32 -0.31
N GLY A 224 28.18 -19.16 -0.14
CA GLY A 224 27.38 -19.86 0.87
C GLY A 224 27.52 -19.36 2.31
N GLU A 225 28.39 -18.38 2.57
CA GLU A 225 28.59 -17.78 3.91
C GLU A 225 27.49 -16.78 4.27
N TYR A 226 26.95 -16.07 3.27
CA TYR A 226 25.89 -15.07 3.44
C TYR A 226 24.76 -15.31 2.45
N ALA A 227 23.52 -15.06 2.86
CA ALA A 227 22.35 -15.22 2.00
C ALA A 227 22.17 -14.05 1.02
N SER A 228 22.83 -12.91 1.23
CA SER A 228 22.75 -11.75 0.34
C SER A 228 23.92 -10.78 0.50
N LEU A 229 24.15 -9.93 -0.50
CA LEU A 229 25.12 -8.84 -0.42
C LEU A 229 24.77 -7.83 0.67
N ARG A 230 23.47 -7.68 0.99
CA ARG A 230 23.01 -6.85 2.10
C ARG A 230 23.50 -7.39 3.43
N GLU A 231 23.35 -8.68 3.65
CA GLU A 231 23.79 -9.36 4.87
C GLU A 231 25.32 -9.28 5.00
N LEU A 232 26.05 -9.56 3.92
CA LEU A 232 27.50 -9.41 3.87
C LEU A 232 27.95 -7.97 4.18
N ALA A 233 27.28 -6.96 3.62
CA ALA A 233 27.59 -5.56 3.88
C ALA A 233 27.29 -5.14 5.32
N ALA A 234 26.21 -5.67 5.92
CA ALA A 234 25.89 -5.45 7.33
C ALA A 234 26.93 -6.09 8.25
N ALA A 235 27.41 -7.29 7.91
CA ALA A 235 28.41 -8.02 8.70
C ALA A 235 29.82 -7.42 8.61
N THR A 236 30.23 -6.98 7.41
CA THR A 236 31.60 -6.49 7.15
C THR A 236 31.72 -4.96 7.17
N GLY A 237 30.60 -4.26 7.18
CA GLY A 237 30.53 -2.82 6.99
C GLY A 237 30.86 -2.36 5.57
N ARG A 238 31.17 -3.26 4.62
CA ARG A 238 31.54 -2.88 3.26
C ARG A 238 30.73 -3.65 2.25
N ARG A 239 30.22 -2.95 1.24
CA ARG A 239 29.62 -3.59 0.08
C ARG A 239 30.69 -3.88 -0.98
N PRO A 240 30.91 -5.13 -1.39
CA PRO A 240 31.95 -5.48 -2.35
C PRO A 240 31.53 -5.29 -3.82
N GLU A 241 30.23 -5.28 -4.10
CA GLU A 241 29.68 -5.24 -5.46
C GLU A 241 28.68 -4.07 -5.59
N PRO A 242 28.72 -3.30 -6.69
CA PRO A 242 27.74 -2.24 -6.92
C PRO A 242 26.34 -2.83 -7.13
N TRP A 243 25.31 -2.06 -6.79
CA TRP A 243 23.96 -2.32 -7.24
C TRP A 243 23.89 -2.15 -8.76
N ARG A 244 23.22 -3.09 -9.43
CA ARG A 244 22.97 -3.05 -10.87
C ARG A 244 21.47 -3.01 -11.09
N VAL A 245 20.98 -1.95 -11.69
CA VAL A 245 19.55 -1.74 -11.95
C VAL A 245 19.33 -1.76 -13.45
N ALA A 246 18.61 -2.76 -13.95
CA ALA A 246 18.15 -2.78 -15.32
C ALA A 246 16.75 -2.15 -15.39
N VAL A 247 16.63 -1.14 -16.24
CA VAL A 247 15.40 -0.38 -16.47
C VAL A 247 14.89 -0.78 -17.84
N LEU A 248 13.80 -1.53 -17.88
CA LEU A 248 13.22 -2.08 -19.11
C LEU A 248 11.92 -1.32 -19.42
N LEU A 249 11.95 -0.48 -20.45
CA LEU A 249 10.84 0.41 -20.83
C LEU A 249 10.26 -0.04 -22.18
N GLY A 250 9.33 -0.99 -22.12
CA GLY A 250 8.69 -1.57 -23.30
C GLY A 250 9.62 -2.49 -24.09
N GLY A 251 9.22 -2.77 -25.33
CA GLY A 251 9.85 -3.74 -26.21
C GLY A 251 8.89 -4.82 -26.68
N ASP A 252 9.36 -5.63 -27.63
CA ASP A 252 8.60 -6.77 -28.14
C ASP A 252 8.39 -7.83 -27.04
N GLU A 253 7.40 -8.69 -27.26
CA GLU A 253 7.15 -9.86 -26.41
C GLU A 253 8.45 -10.66 -26.23
N PRO A 254 8.92 -10.88 -24.99
CA PRO A 254 10.19 -11.54 -24.76
C PRO A 254 10.17 -12.98 -25.30
N SER A 255 11.27 -13.38 -25.91
CA SER A 255 11.49 -14.77 -26.33
C SER A 255 11.43 -15.73 -25.14
N ARG A 256 11.30 -17.04 -25.41
CA ARG A 256 11.31 -18.06 -24.36
C ARG A 256 12.60 -18.01 -23.52
N HIS A 257 13.73 -17.70 -24.16
CA HIS A 257 15.01 -17.56 -23.48
C HIS A 257 15.02 -16.35 -22.56
N GLU A 258 14.63 -15.18 -23.07
CA GLU A 258 14.57 -13.93 -22.29
C GLU A 258 13.61 -14.05 -21.10
N ARG A 259 12.44 -14.68 -21.29
CA ARG A 259 11.52 -15.00 -20.19
C ARG A 259 12.16 -15.86 -19.10
N GLY A 260 12.90 -16.91 -19.50
CA GLY A 260 13.62 -17.76 -18.56
C GLY A 260 14.71 -17.02 -17.77
N GLN A 261 15.39 -16.07 -18.41
CA GLN A 261 16.39 -15.24 -17.73
C GLN A 261 15.74 -14.19 -16.82
N LEU A 262 14.67 -13.52 -17.25
CA LEU A 262 13.89 -12.60 -16.40
C LEU A 262 13.41 -13.29 -15.12
N ASP A 263 12.83 -14.49 -15.25
CA ASP A 263 12.40 -15.31 -14.12
C ASP A 263 13.56 -15.63 -13.16
N ARG A 264 14.73 -16.00 -13.68
CA ARG A 264 15.92 -16.21 -12.84
C ARG A 264 16.37 -14.93 -12.14
N VAL A 265 16.40 -13.79 -12.84
CA VAL A 265 16.78 -12.50 -12.26
C VAL A 265 15.80 -12.07 -11.18
N VAL A 266 14.48 -12.23 -11.39
CA VAL A 266 13.46 -11.90 -10.37
C VAL A 266 13.66 -12.72 -9.10
N ARG A 267 13.89 -14.04 -9.22
CA ARG A 267 14.02 -14.89 -8.03
C ARG A 267 15.31 -14.71 -7.23
N THR A 268 16.42 -14.38 -7.90
CA THR A 268 17.76 -14.46 -7.29
C THR A 268 18.56 -13.16 -7.36
N GLY A 269 18.11 -12.20 -8.17
CA GLY A 269 18.82 -10.96 -8.44
C GLY A 269 18.93 -10.07 -7.22
N ALA A 270 17.83 -9.86 -6.48
CA ALA A 270 17.80 -8.93 -5.36
C ALA A 270 18.85 -9.26 -4.28
N ALA A 271 19.06 -10.54 -3.97
CA ALA A 271 20.08 -10.99 -3.03
C ALA A 271 21.51 -10.68 -3.50
N CYS A 272 21.72 -10.68 -4.82
CA CYS A 272 22.99 -10.37 -5.48
C CYS A 272 23.11 -8.90 -5.92
N GLY A 273 22.22 -8.01 -5.45
CA GLY A 273 22.25 -6.58 -5.80
C GLY A 273 21.89 -6.27 -7.25
N VAL A 274 21.22 -7.19 -7.94
CA VAL A 274 20.68 -7.01 -9.30
C VAL A 274 19.18 -6.75 -9.21
N HIS A 275 18.74 -5.62 -9.74
CA HIS A 275 17.37 -5.13 -9.61
C HIS A 275 16.76 -4.83 -10.98
N LEU A 276 15.44 -4.93 -11.06
CA LEU A 276 14.68 -4.67 -12.27
C LEU A 276 13.67 -3.57 -11.97
N VAL A 277 13.57 -2.59 -12.87
CA VAL A 277 12.49 -1.61 -12.94
C VAL A 277 11.87 -1.73 -14.33
N VAL A 278 10.69 -2.34 -14.41
CA VAL A 278 10.12 -2.81 -15.68
C VAL A 278 8.79 -2.16 -15.95
N ARG A 279 8.55 -1.74 -17.19
CA ARG A 279 7.26 -1.30 -17.70
C ARG A 279 7.02 -1.95 -19.05
N GLY A 280 5.84 -2.53 -19.27
CA GLY A 280 5.44 -3.08 -20.56
C GLY A 280 6.06 -4.44 -20.94
N ILE A 281 6.77 -5.09 -20.01
CA ILE A 281 7.21 -6.49 -20.13
C ILE A 281 6.70 -7.22 -18.89
N ASP A 282 5.95 -8.31 -19.11
CA ASP A 282 5.42 -9.09 -18.00
C ASP A 282 6.53 -9.82 -17.23
N LEU A 283 6.42 -9.77 -15.90
CA LEU A 283 7.30 -10.48 -14.98
C LEU A 283 6.52 -11.54 -14.19
N PRO A 284 7.15 -12.68 -13.84
CA PRO A 284 6.53 -13.68 -12.98
C PRO A 284 6.21 -13.13 -11.60
N ASP A 285 5.21 -13.71 -10.95
CA ASP A 285 4.91 -13.38 -9.56
C ASP A 285 6.02 -13.89 -8.64
N ASP A 286 6.52 -13.00 -7.77
CA ASP A 286 7.55 -13.31 -6.79
C ASP A 286 7.37 -12.39 -5.57
N PRO A 287 7.65 -12.86 -4.33
CA PRO A 287 7.53 -12.02 -3.13
C PRO A 287 8.40 -10.76 -3.13
N THR A 288 9.50 -10.75 -3.90
CA THR A 288 10.40 -9.59 -4.03
C THR A 288 9.93 -8.60 -5.10
N LEU A 289 8.91 -8.93 -5.88
CA LEU A 289 8.38 -8.07 -6.95
C LEU A 289 7.28 -7.15 -6.42
N THR A 290 7.54 -5.85 -6.42
CA THR A 290 6.52 -4.83 -6.11
C THR A 290 5.85 -4.36 -7.40
N ARG A 291 4.53 -4.58 -7.49
CA ARG A 291 3.72 -4.11 -8.62
C ARG A 291 3.12 -2.73 -8.32
N ILE A 292 3.34 -1.78 -9.22
CA ILE A 292 2.74 -0.44 -9.17
C ILE A 292 1.81 -0.31 -10.37
N LEU A 293 0.54 -0.01 -10.10
CA LEU A 293 -0.45 0.34 -11.12
C LEU A 293 -0.57 1.86 -11.17
N ALA A 294 -0.34 2.46 -12.34
CA ALA A 294 -0.43 3.89 -12.58
C ALA A 294 -1.48 4.15 -13.68
N ASP A 295 -2.68 4.54 -13.27
CA ASP A 295 -3.75 4.98 -14.15
C ASP A 295 -4.07 6.46 -13.93
N PRO A 296 -4.70 7.13 -14.92
CA PRO A 296 -5.09 8.52 -14.79
C PRO A 296 -5.98 8.75 -13.55
N GLY A 297 -5.45 9.46 -12.55
CA GLY A 297 -6.17 9.79 -11.32
C GLY A 297 -6.26 8.68 -10.27
N ALA A 298 -5.73 7.48 -10.54
CA ALA A 298 -5.73 6.36 -9.61
C ALA A 298 -4.42 5.57 -9.70
N ALA A 299 -3.71 5.41 -8.59
CA ALA A 299 -2.52 4.56 -8.54
C ALA A 299 -2.56 3.65 -7.33
N HIS A 300 -1.96 2.47 -7.46
CA HIS A 300 -1.93 1.45 -6.41
C HIS A 300 -0.54 0.82 -6.29
N VAL A 301 -0.10 0.55 -5.06
CA VAL A 301 1.11 -0.23 -4.76
C VAL A 301 0.71 -1.60 -4.24
N GLY A 302 1.24 -2.66 -4.85
CA GLY A 302 0.84 -4.06 -4.63
C GLY A 302 -0.12 -4.61 -5.71
N GLY A 303 -0.24 -3.94 -6.86
CA GLY A 303 -1.17 -4.31 -7.94
C GLY A 303 -2.59 -3.72 -7.82
N PRO A 304 -3.58 -4.21 -8.59
CA PRO A 304 -4.92 -3.62 -8.66
C PRO A 304 -5.70 -3.61 -7.34
N THR A 305 -5.44 -4.58 -6.46
CA THR A 305 -6.02 -4.66 -5.10
C THR A 305 -5.07 -4.10 -4.05
N GLY A 306 -4.00 -3.42 -4.48
CA GLY A 306 -2.98 -2.84 -3.64
C GLY A 306 -3.46 -1.61 -2.89
N LEU A 307 -2.55 -0.98 -2.13
CA LEU A 307 -2.84 0.24 -1.39
C LEU A 307 -3.02 1.41 -2.36
N PRO A 308 -4.13 2.17 -2.29
CA PRO A 308 -4.32 3.35 -3.13
C PRO A 308 -3.32 4.43 -2.73
N VAL A 309 -2.57 4.94 -3.69
CA VAL A 309 -1.54 5.95 -3.48
C VAL A 309 -1.76 7.12 -4.44
N ARG A 310 -1.40 8.31 -3.97
CA ARG A 310 -1.12 9.44 -4.85
C ARG A 310 0.36 9.42 -5.17
N LEU A 311 0.72 9.13 -6.41
CA LEU A 311 2.11 9.18 -6.86
C LEU A 311 2.69 10.59 -6.66
N ASP A 312 3.96 10.66 -6.29
CA ASP A 312 4.68 11.92 -6.23
C ASP A 312 4.80 12.52 -7.64
N PRO A 313 4.83 13.86 -7.77
CA PRO A 313 5.20 14.47 -9.05
C PRO A 313 6.62 14.04 -9.46
N PRO A 314 6.97 14.07 -10.75
CA PRO A 314 8.33 13.78 -11.19
C PRO A 314 9.32 14.77 -10.55
N PRO A 315 10.57 14.35 -10.25
CA PRO A 315 11.63 15.29 -9.95
C PRO A 315 11.85 16.21 -11.15
N SER A 316 12.29 17.45 -10.92
CA SER A 316 12.59 18.36 -12.03
C SER A 316 13.76 17.84 -12.86
N ALA A 317 13.72 18.06 -14.17
CA ALA A 317 14.79 17.63 -15.07
C ALA A 317 16.16 18.23 -14.68
N ALA A 318 16.17 19.48 -14.19
CA ALA A 318 17.36 20.13 -13.65
C ALA A 318 17.93 19.37 -12.44
N LEU A 319 17.08 19.03 -11.46
CA LEU A 319 17.50 18.28 -10.27
C LEU A 319 18.14 16.93 -10.64
N VAL A 320 17.50 16.18 -11.55
CA VAL A 320 18.02 14.89 -12.02
C VAL A 320 19.38 15.08 -12.69
N THR A 321 19.46 16.01 -13.66
CA THR A 321 20.65 16.19 -14.50
C THR A 321 21.83 16.71 -13.69
N GLU A 322 21.61 17.70 -12.82
CA GLU A 322 22.65 18.27 -11.96
C GLU A 322 23.20 17.24 -10.98
N THR A 323 22.32 16.50 -10.30
CA THR A 323 22.72 15.42 -9.40
C THR A 323 23.55 14.36 -10.15
N CYS A 324 23.12 13.98 -11.35
CA CYS A 324 23.85 13.01 -12.17
C CYS A 324 25.25 13.52 -12.59
N ARG A 325 25.38 14.82 -12.93
CA ARG A 325 26.69 15.43 -13.22
C ARG A 325 27.59 15.44 -11.99
N GLU A 326 27.06 15.75 -10.81
CA GLU A 326 27.82 15.73 -9.56
C GLU A 326 28.33 14.32 -9.23
N ILE A 327 27.47 13.31 -9.35
CA ILE A 327 27.85 11.90 -9.16
C ILE A 327 28.94 11.50 -10.16
N ALA A 328 28.74 11.79 -11.45
CA ALA A 328 29.72 11.45 -12.49
C ALA A 328 31.06 12.14 -12.26
N SER A 329 31.05 13.43 -11.88
CA SER A 329 32.25 14.19 -11.55
C SER A 329 33.02 13.57 -10.38
N ARG A 330 32.33 13.17 -9.30
CA ARG A 330 32.96 12.50 -8.15
C ARG A 330 33.57 11.16 -8.51
N VAL A 331 32.91 10.37 -9.36
CA VAL A 331 33.45 9.08 -9.81
C VAL A 331 34.67 9.26 -10.70
N ASN A 332 34.63 10.22 -11.63
CA ASN A 332 35.75 10.53 -12.52
C ASN A 332 36.96 11.12 -11.78
N ALA A 333 36.73 11.87 -10.70
CA ALA A 333 37.80 12.38 -9.84
C ALA A 333 38.54 11.27 -9.07
N GLY A 334 37.94 10.07 -8.94
CA GLY A 334 38.49 8.96 -8.18
C GLY A 334 38.35 9.14 -6.66
N PRO A 335 38.88 8.19 -5.86
CA PRO A 335 38.87 8.30 -4.41
C PRO A 335 39.65 9.55 -3.97
N PRO A 336 39.19 10.29 -2.94
CA PRO A 336 39.98 11.37 -2.39
C PRO A 336 41.33 10.82 -1.91
N PRO A 337 42.44 11.55 -2.13
CA PRO A 337 43.76 11.11 -1.67
C PRO A 337 43.70 10.89 -0.16
N THR A 338 44.16 9.73 0.30
CA THR A 338 44.25 9.45 1.74
C THR A 338 45.26 10.45 2.30
N PRO A 339 44.90 11.30 3.28
CA PRO A 339 45.88 12.19 3.88
C PRO A 339 46.98 11.32 4.47
N PHE A 340 48.22 11.54 4.04
CA PHE A 340 49.38 10.96 4.68
C PHE A 340 49.34 11.41 6.15
N THR A 341 49.25 10.44 7.05
CA THR A 341 49.39 10.68 8.48
C THR A 341 50.89 10.81 8.72
N ASP A 342 51.34 11.99 9.14
CA ASP A 342 52.69 12.23 9.66
C ASP A 342 52.93 11.43 10.96
#